data_AF-A0A435ZEF2-F1
#
_entry.id   AF-A0A435ZEF2-F1
#
_cell.length_a   1.000
_cell.length_b   1.000
_cell.length_c   1.000
_cell.angle_alpha   90.00
_cell.angle_beta   90.00
_cell.angle_gamma   90.00
#
_symmetry.space_group_name_H-M   'P 1'
#
loop_
_entity.id
_entity.type
_entity.pdbx_description
1 polymer ?
#
loop_
_entity_poly.entity_id
_entity_poly.type
_entity_poly.pdbx_seq_one_letter_code
_entity_poly.pdbx_strand_id
1 'polypeptide(L)' 'AARGFSTLTGHMKEAQFPFAVALAALAVDRKAAYPVFDAAAETPFEGVPQSVLATAIGYHQFEGMALVNAA' A
#
# COMPACT_ATOMS: atom_id res chain seq x y z
N ALA A 1 -17.15 0.50 -1.45
CA ALA A 1 -16.07 -0.48 -1.58
C ALA A 1 -14.75 0.24 -1.34
N ALA A 2 -13.90 -0.29 -0.45
CA ALA A 2 -12.54 0.22 -0.28
C ALA A 2 -11.77 0.05 -1.59
N ARG A 3 -11.01 1.07 -2.01
CA ARG A 3 -10.20 1.04 -3.24
C ARG A 3 -8.69 1.11 -2.97
N GLY A 4 -8.32 0.86 -1.72
CA GLY A 4 -6.97 1.01 -1.18
C GLY A 4 -6.95 1.94 0.05
N PHE A 5 -5.76 2.17 0.61
CA PHE A 5 -5.57 2.91 1.86
C PHE A 5 -6.10 4.36 1.78
N SER A 6 -6.17 4.95 0.58
CA SER A 6 -6.73 6.28 0.34
C SER A 6 -8.22 6.40 0.69
N THR A 7 -8.94 5.28 0.81
CA THR A 7 -10.30 5.26 1.37
C THR A 7 -10.29 5.65 2.85
N LEU A 8 -9.24 5.29 3.59
CA LEU A 8 -9.11 5.58 5.02
C LEU A 8 -8.47 6.94 5.27
N THR A 9 -7.52 7.35 4.44
CA THR A 9 -6.75 8.59 4.64
C THR A 9 -7.25 9.79 3.85
N GLY A 10 -8.20 9.59 2.94
CA GLY A 10 -8.60 10.59 1.94
C GLY A 10 -7.57 10.72 0.79
N HIS A 11 -7.88 11.58 -0.17
CA HIS A 11 -7.03 11.81 -1.33
C HIS A 11 -5.91 12.82 -1.02
N MET A 12 -4.69 12.31 -0.84
CA MET A 12 -3.54 13.10 -0.38
C MET A 12 -2.72 13.74 -1.51
N LYS A 13 -3.23 13.71 -2.76
CA LYS A 13 -2.55 14.25 -3.95
C LYS A 13 -1.11 13.70 -4.08
N GLU A 14 -0.11 14.56 -4.18
CA GLU A 14 1.29 14.20 -4.41
C GLU A 14 1.89 13.44 -3.21
N ALA A 15 1.38 13.66 -1.99
CA ALA A 15 1.84 12.97 -0.80
C ALA A 15 1.37 11.51 -0.72
N GLN A 16 0.40 11.11 -1.54
CA GLN A 16 -0.18 9.77 -1.49
C GLN A 16 0.84 8.69 -1.87
N PHE A 17 1.67 8.92 -2.91
CA PHE A 17 2.65 7.92 -3.33
C PHE A 17 3.81 7.77 -2.33
N PRO A 18 4.47 8.83 -1.86
CA PRO A 18 5.47 8.71 -0.79
C PRO A 18 4.92 8.05 0.48
N PHE A 19 3.66 8.32 0.83
CA PHE A 19 3.02 7.68 1.96
C PHE A 19 2.80 6.18 1.72
N ALA A 20 2.38 5.77 0.52
CA ALA A 20 2.28 4.35 0.14
C ALA A 20 3.65 3.63 0.25
N VAL A 21 4.73 4.28 -0.21
CA VAL A 21 6.10 3.75 -0.08
C VAL A 21 6.50 3.61 1.38
N ALA A 22 6.17 4.59 2.23
CA ALA A 22 6.43 4.53 3.67
C ALA A 22 5.66 3.38 4.34
N LEU A 23 4.39 3.17 3.98
CA LEU A 23 3.60 2.05 4.47
C LEU A 23 4.20 0.70 4.05
N ALA A 24 4.66 0.59 2.80
CA ALA A 24 5.34 -0.60 2.27
C ALA A 24 6.63 -0.90 3.03
N ALA A 25 7.47 0.12 3.25
CA ALA A 25 8.68 -0.01 4.05
C ALA A 25 8.39 -0.43 5.49
N LEU A 26 7.35 0.15 6.12
CA LEU A 26 6.98 -0.19 7.49
C LEU A 26 6.47 -1.64 7.60
N ALA A 27 5.72 -2.15 6.61
CA ALA A 27 5.26 -3.54 6.62
C ALA A 27 6.42 -4.55 6.58
N VAL A 28 7.43 -4.27 5.75
CA VAL A 28 8.64 -5.09 5.66
C VAL A 28 9.48 -4.98 6.94
N ASP A 29 9.75 -3.75 7.41
CA ASP A 29 10.55 -3.49 8.63
C ASP A 29 9.93 -4.15 9.87
N ARG A 30 8.60 -4.05 10.01
CA ARG A 30 7.85 -4.64 11.13
C ARG A 30 7.52 -6.10 10.95
N LYS A 31 7.89 -6.70 9.82
CA LYS A 31 7.64 -8.12 9.51
C LYS A 31 6.16 -8.48 9.64
N ALA A 32 5.27 -7.55 9.29
CA ALA A 32 3.83 -7.68 9.49
C ALA A 32 3.05 -6.98 8.38
N ALA A 33 2.04 -7.65 7.85
CA ALA A 33 1.09 -7.05 6.91
C ALA A 33 0.07 -6.18 7.65
N TYR A 34 -0.50 -5.19 6.95
CA TYR A 34 -1.67 -4.47 7.44
C TYR A 34 -2.91 -5.37 7.40
N PRO A 35 -3.89 -5.15 8.28
CA PRO A 35 -5.20 -5.77 8.14
C PRO A 35 -5.83 -5.41 6.79
N VAL A 36 -6.68 -6.31 6.29
CA VAL A 36 -7.54 -6.03 5.13
C VAL A 36 -8.43 -4.82 5.40
N PHE A 37 -8.66 -4.00 4.39
CA PHE A 37 -9.53 -2.83 4.49
C PHE A 37 -11.01 -3.19 4.34
N ASP A 38 -11.30 -4.28 3.62
CA ASP A 38 -12.65 -4.82 3.47
C ASP A 38 -12.62 -6.35 3.62
N ALA A 39 -12.97 -6.84 4.81
CA ALA A 39 -12.96 -8.26 5.13
C ALA A 39 -13.96 -9.10 4.31
N ALA A 40 -14.95 -8.48 3.66
CA ALA A 40 -15.88 -9.20 2.79
C ALA A 40 -15.33 -9.38 1.37
N ALA A 41 -14.32 -8.59 0.96
CA ALA A 41 -13.81 -8.55 -0.40
C ALA A 41 -12.31 -8.89 -0.54
N GLU A 42 -11.53 -8.76 0.54
CA GLU A 42 -10.08 -8.96 0.55
C GLU A 42 -9.70 -10.19 1.38
N THR A 43 -8.77 -11.00 0.86
CA THR A 43 -8.15 -12.08 1.63
C THR A 43 -6.94 -11.55 2.40
N PRO A 44 -6.81 -11.80 3.71
CA PRO A 44 -5.63 -11.40 4.47
C PRO A 44 -4.36 -12.03 3.90
N PHE A 45 -3.27 -11.27 3.91
CA PHE A 45 -1.95 -11.83 3.66
C PHE A 45 -1.45 -12.57 4.91
N GLU A 46 -1.18 -13.86 4.78
CA GLU A 46 -0.58 -14.67 5.85
C GLU A 46 0.94 -14.77 5.67
N GLY A 47 1.67 -14.50 6.76
CA GLY A 47 3.14 -14.60 6.79
C GLY A 47 3.84 -13.26 6.92
N VAL A 48 5.15 -13.27 6.70
CA VAL A 48 6.03 -12.10 6.85
C VAL A 48 6.27 -11.45 5.48
N PRO A 49 5.89 -10.18 5.26
CA PRO A 49 6.14 -9.50 3.99
C PRO A 49 7.65 -9.38 3.72
N GLN A 50 8.13 -10.01 2.64
CA GLN A 50 9.52 -9.87 2.16
C GLN A 50 9.66 -8.78 1.11
N SER A 51 8.58 -8.53 0.37
CA SER A 51 8.50 -7.53 -0.68
C SER A 51 7.10 -6.94 -0.69
N VAL A 52 7.01 -5.61 -0.78
CA VAL A 52 5.72 -4.91 -0.85
C VAL A 52 5.77 -3.90 -1.99
N LEU A 53 4.71 -3.91 -2.80
CA LEU A 53 4.57 -3.06 -3.97
C LEU A 53 3.67 -1.87 -3.66
N ALA A 54 4.23 -0.65 -3.67
CA ALA A 54 3.46 0.57 -3.63
C ALA A 54 3.16 1.04 -5.06
N THR A 55 1.89 1.29 -5.38
CA THR A 55 1.47 1.80 -6.68
C THR A 55 0.79 3.16 -6.55
N ALA A 56 0.90 3.97 -7.60
CA ALA A 56 0.19 5.23 -7.76
C ALA A 56 -0.45 5.27 -9.13
N ILE A 57 -1.77 5.49 -9.15
CA ILE A 57 -2.57 5.57 -10.36
C ILE A 57 -2.93 7.02 -10.63
N GLY A 58 -2.53 7.53 -11.80
CA GLY A 58 -2.82 8.88 -12.24
C GLY A 58 -4.24 8.99 -12.77
N TYR A 59 -4.88 10.15 -12.61
CA TYR A 59 -6.26 10.32 -13.09
C TYR A 59 -6.35 10.43 -14.62
N HIS A 60 -5.46 11.21 -15.23
CA HIS A 60 -5.38 11.38 -16.69
C HIS A 60 -4.13 10.75 -17.30
N GLN A 61 -3.03 10.78 -16.55
CA GLN A 61 -1.70 10.42 -17.01
C GLN A 61 -0.77 10.24 -15.79
N PHE A 62 0.32 9.52 -16.04
CA PHE A 62 1.40 9.18 -15.10
C PHE A 62 1.02 8.16 -14.03
N GLU A 63 1.65 7.00 -14.15
CA GLU A 63 1.58 5.88 -13.22
C GLU A 63 2.93 5.76 -12.49
N GLY A 64 2.90 5.26 -11.25
CA GLY A 64 4.10 5.10 -10.43
C GLY A 64 4.11 3.77 -9.68
N MET A 65 5.30 3.20 -9.50
CA MET A 65 5.46 1.96 -8.75
C MET A 65 6.81 1.93 -8.03
N ALA A 66 6.80 1.42 -6.79
CA ALA A 66 8.00 1.15 -6.01
C ALA A 66 7.88 -0.21 -5.34
N LEU A 67 8.85 -1.09 -5.62
CA LEU A 67 9.01 -2.36 -4.92
C LEU A 67 9.97 -2.15 -3.75
N VAL A 68 9.48 -2.35 -2.53
CA VAL A 68 10.31 -2.29 -1.31
C VAL A 68 10.59 -3.72 -0.86
N ASN A 69 11.86 -4.07 -0.72
CA ASN A 69 12.30 -5.39 -0.28
C ASN A 69 12.89 -5.32 1.13
N ALA A 70 12.82 -6.43 1.86
CA ALA A 70 13.64 -6.63 3.04
C ALA A 70 15.12 -6.54 2.68
N ALA A 71 15.93 -6.06 3.62
CA ALA A 71 17.39 -5.99 3.49
C ALA A 71 18.03 -7.39 3.56
#